data_AF-A0A2E6XQJ1-F1
#
_entry.id   AF-A0A2E6XQJ1-F1
#
_cell.length_a   1.000
_cell.length_b   1.000
_cell.length_c   1.000
_cell.angle_alpha   90.00
_cell.angle_beta   90.00
_cell.angle_gamma   90.00
#
_symmetry.space_group_name_H-M   'P 1'
#
loop_
_entity.id
_entity.type
_entity.pdbx_description
1 polymer ?
#
loop_
_entity_poly.entity_id
_entity_poly.type
_entity_poly.pdbx_seq_one_letter_code
_entity_poly.pdbx_strand_id
1 'polypeptide(L)'
;MRKQPAKVDPRKRKGLIIVHTGDGKGKSTAAFGLAMRAAGNKMNVFIMQFMKGPWKAGERKSFESLSPYVEIVPMGDGFTWDTENIEQDKATARKAFEVVKEKLNSGNFEMVIFEEINYVLDYKFLPEDEVLETIKNKPEMTHVVCTGRNASEKLIEMADLVTEMKMIKHPFAEQGIPAQKGIEF
;
A
#
# COMPACT_ATOMS: atom_id res chain seq x y z
N MET A 1 -1.76 16.66 30.65
CA MET A 1 -3.14 17.10 30.34
C MET A 1 -3.86 15.99 29.57
N ARG A 2 -4.96 15.42 30.09
CA ARG A 2 -5.83 14.53 29.30
C ARG A 2 -6.54 15.40 28.26
N LYS A 3 -6.24 15.23 26.96
CA LYS A 3 -7.03 15.84 25.89
C LYS A 3 -8.49 15.39 26.08
N GLN A 4 -9.44 16.33 26.06
CA GLN A 4 -10.85 15.96 26.00
C GLN A 4 -11.06 15.07 24.76
N PRO A 5 -11.80 13.96 24.87
CA PRO A 5 -12.07 13.13 23.71
C PRO A 5 -12.81 13.96 22.67
N ALA A 6 -12.36 13.90 21.41
CA ALA A 6 -13.04 14.55 20.31
C ALA A 6 -14.51 14.07 20.28
N LYS A 7 -15.45 14.98 19.99
CA LYS A 7 -16.86 14.60 19.78
C LYS A 7 -16.94 13.72 18.52
N VAL A 8 -17.19 12.42 18.71
CA VAL A 8 -17.34 11.45 17.62
C VAL A 8 -18.76 11.54 17.06
N ASP A 9 -18.91 11.73 15.75
CA ASP A 9 -20.20 11.65 15.03
C ASP A 9 -20.25 10.37 14.18
N PRO A 10 -21.03 9.34 14.57
CA PRO A 10 -21.16 8.10 13.82
C PRO A 10 -21.65 8.27 12.38
N ARG A 11 -22.31 9.38 12.05
CA ARG A 11 -22.81 9.68 10.69
C ARG A 11 -21.69 10.08 9.73
N LYS A 12 -20.47 10.34 10.22
CA LYS A 12 -19.30 10.67 9.40
C LYS A 12 -18.47 9.45 8.99
N ARG A 13 -18.97 8.23 9.20
CA ARG A 13 -18.30 7.01 8.72
C ARG A 13 -18.21 7.05 7.19
N LYS A 14 -17.00 6.86 6.69
CA LYS A 14 -16.68 6.77 5.26
C LYS A 14 -15.47 5.86 5.08
N GLY A 15 -15.22 5.41 3.86
CA GLY A 15 -13.97 4.79 3.47
C GLY A 15 -12.83 5.81 3.54
N LEU A 16 -11.72 5.41 4.15
CA LEU A 16 -10.57 6.28 4.43
C LEU A 16 -9.48 6.14 3.38
N ILE A 17 -8.77 7.24 3.10
CA ILE A 17 -7.49 7.22 2.40
C ILE A 17 -6.37 7.23 3.45
N ILE A 18 -5.54 6.19 3.45
CA ILE A 18 -4.51 5.93 4.47
C ILE A 18 -3.15 5.90 3.77
N VAL A 19 -2.16 6.59 4.33
CA VAL A 19 -0.78 6.61 3.81
C VAL A 19 0.18 6.15 4.89
N HIS A 20 1.03 5.17 4.55
CA HIS A 20 2.17 4.75 5.36
C HIS A 20 3.47 5.04 4.62
N THR A 21 4.18 6.07 5.07
CA THR A 21 5.41 6.60 4.45
C THR A 21 6.58 6.63 5.42
N GLY A 22 7.70 7.24 5.03
CA GLY A 22 8.90 7.41 5.86
C GLY A 22 9.94 6.31 5.66
N ASP A 23 11.16 6.58 6.13
CA ASP A 23 12.34 5.74 5.88
C ASP A 23 12.40 4.45 6.69
N GLY A 24 11.66 4.38 7.80
CA GLY A 24 11.65 3.25 8.71
C GLY A 24 10.95 2.01 8.14
N LYS A 25 11.33 0.84 8.67
CA LYS A 25 10.65 -0.43 8.41
C LYS A 25 9.24 -0.39 9.00
N GLY A 26 8.28 -0.96 8.26
CA GLY A 26 6.95 -1.26 8.79
C GLY A 26 5.78 -0.95 7.85
N LYS A 27 6.02 -0.18 6.77
CA LYS A 27 4.96 0.43 5.94
C LYS A 27 4.01 -0.60 5.35
N SER A 28 4.57 -1.54 4.57
CA SER A 28 3.81 -2.63 3.96
C SER A 28 3.25 -3.59 5.03
N THR A 29 4.02 -3.93 6.07
CA THR A 29 3.53 -4.81 7.15
C THR A 29 2.35 -4.20 7.92
N ALA A 30 2.29 -2.88 8.09
CA ALA A 30 1.15 -2.20 8.70
C ALA A 30 -0.08 -2.27 7.78
N ALA A 31 0.08 -2.05 6.48
CA ALA A 31 -0.99 -2.20 5.50
C ALA A 31 -1.50 -3.65 5.44
N PHE A 32 -0.60 -4.64 5.49
CA PHE A 32 -0.97 -6.06 5.56
C PHE A 32 -1.65 -6.43 6.88
N GLY A 33 -1.27 -5.80 8.00
CA GLY A 33 -2.01 -5.92 9.26
C GLY A 33 -3.45 -5.38 9.16
N LEU A 34 -3.67 -4.30 8.40
CA LEU A 34 -5.01 -3.81 8.09
C LEU A 34 -5.80 -4.81 7.24
N ALA A 35 -5.16 -5.38 6.21
CA ALA A 35 -5.77 -6.43 5.38
C ALA A 35 -6.20 -7.64 6.23
N MET A 36 -5.32 -8.13 7.10
CA MET A 36 -5.63 -9.23 8.02
C MET A 36 -6.81 -8.89 8.94
N ARG A 37 -6.85 -7.67 9.49
CA ARG A 37 -7.97 -7.21 10.33
C ARG A 37 -9.28 -7.14 9.54
N ALA A 38 -9.25 -6.62 8.32
CA ALA A 38 -10.41 -6.52 7.45
C ALA A 38 -10.94 -7.91 7.09
N ALA A 39 -10.06 -8.83 6.67
CA ALA A 39 -10.40 -10.22 6.37
C ALA A 39 -11.00 -10.95 7.58
N GLY A 40 -10.47 -10.72 8.80
CA GLY A 40 -11.05 -11.25 10.03
C GLY A 40 -12.47 -10.75 10.32
N ASN A 41 -12.87 -9.62 9.73
CA ASN A 41 -14.23 -9.07 9.76
C ASN A 41 -15.03 -9.39 8.47
N LYS A 42 -14.57 -10.35 7.67
CA LYS A 42 -15.20 -10.80 6.43
C LYS A 42 -15.33 -9.70 5.35
N MET A 43 -14.44 -8.71 5.39
CA MET A 43 -14.31 -7.71 4.33
C MET A 43 -13.39 -8.24 3.24
N ASN A 44 -13.75 -7.97 1.98
CA ASN A 44 -12.92 -8.28 0.83
C ASN A 44 -11.82 -7.24 0.68
N VAL A 45 -10.60 -7.72 0.53
CA VAL A 45 -9.38 -6.92 0.38
C VAL A 45 -8.70 -7.25 -0.93
N PHE A 46 -8.37 -6.23 -1.71
CA PHE A 46 -7.49 -6.35 -2.86
C PHE A 46 -6.14 -5.70 -2.57
N ILE A 47 -5.04 -6.39 -2.89
CA ILE A 47 -3.67 -5.90 -2.68
C ILE A 47 -2.94 -5.94 -4.02
N MET A 48 -2.57 -4.77 -4.53
CA MET A 48 -1.67 -4.63 -5.67
C MET A 48 -0.26 -4.35 -5.18
N GLN A 49 0.72 -5.15 -5.61
CA GLN A 49 2.13 -4.89 -5.34
C GLN A 49 2.81 -4.35 -6.60
N PHE A 50 3.18 -3.08 -6.59
CA PHE A 50 3.73 -2.39 -7.77
C PHE A 50 5.22 -2.68 -8.02
N MET A 51 6.01 -2.88 -6.96
CA MET A 51 7.48 -3.01 -7.06
C MET A 51 7.97 -4.43 -6.83
N LYS A 52 7.10 -5.37 -6.43
CA LYS A 52 7.51 -6.73 -6.08
C LYS A 52 7.20 -7.71 -7.21
N GLY A 53 8.25 -8.38 -7.66
CA GLY A 53 8.15 -9.50 -8.60
C GLY A 53 7.48 -10.76 -8.02
N PRO A 54 7.41 -11.84 -8.82
CA PRO A 54 6.76 -13.09 -8.43
C PRO A 54 7.48 -13.86 -7.32
N TRP A 55 8.63 -13.36 -6.84
CA TRP A 55 9.39 -13.95 -5.74
C TRP A 55 8.54 -14.14 -4.47
N LYS A 56 8.72 -15.28 -3.79
CA LYS A 56 7.84 -15.76 -2.71
C LYS A 56 7.98 -14.91 -1.43
N ALA A 57 7.23 -13.82 -1.34
CA ALA A 57 7.04 -13.08 -0.10
C ALA A 57 6.18 -13.91 0.89
N GLY A 58 6.60 -14.02 2.15
CA GLY A 58 5.89 -14.79 3.18
C GLY A 58 4.42 -14.39 3.34
N GLU A 59 4.09 -13.11 3.13
CA GLU A 59 2.73 -12.58 3.24
C GLU A 59 1.78 -13.17 2.21
N ARG A 60 2.25 -13.48 0.98
CA ARG A 60 1.39 -14.10 -0.05
C ARG A 60 0.89 -15.48 0.40
N LYS A 61 1.79 -16.30 0.95
CA LYS A 61 1.44 -17.62 1.50
C LYS A 61 0.47 -17.51 2.66
N SER A 62 0.64 -16.50 3.52
CA SER A 62 -0.29 -16.23 4.61
C SER A 62 -1.67 -15.80 4.09
N PHE A 63 -1.72 -14.95 3.07
CA PHE A 63 -2.97 -14.48 2.47
C PHE A 63 -3.71 -15.55 1.67
N GLU A 64 -3.02 -16.55 1.10
CA GLU A 64 -3.67 -17.74 0.54
C GLU A 64 -4.60 -18.43 1.57
N SER A 65 -4.18 -18.47 2.83
CA SER A 65 -4.99 -19.04 3.93
C SER A 65 -6.14 -18.14 4.38
N LEU A 66 -6.21 -16.90 3.89
CA LEU A 66 -7.28 -15.93 4.14
C LEU A 66 -8.27 -15.83 2.97
N SER A 67 -8.15 -16.70 1.97
CA SER A 67 -9.16 -16.87 0.92
C SER A 67 -10.54 -17.22 1.52
N PRO A 68 -11.65 -16.66 0.99
CA PRO A 68 -11.75 -15.83 -0.22
C PRO A 68 -11.56 -14.33 0.01
N TYR A 69 -11.26 -13.89 1.25
CA TYR A 69 -11.34 -12.49 1.63
C TYR A 69 -10.17 -11.63 1.16
N VAL A 70 -9.02 -12.23 0.85
CA VAL A 70 -7.85 -11.46 0.38
C VAL A 70 -7.41 -11.96 -0.99
N GLU A 71 -7.42 -11.04 -1.95
CA GLU A 71 -6.80 -11.21 -3.26
C GLU A 71 -5.52 -10.36 -3.30
N ILE A 72 -4.39 -10.99 -3.64
CA ILE A 72 -3.09 -10.32 -3.76
C ILE A 72 -2.49 -10.59 -5.12
N VAL A 73 -2.13 -9.53 -5.83
CA VAL A 73 -1.55 -9.60 -7.17
C VAL A 73 -0.20 -8.88 -7.18
N PRO A 74 0.91 -9.60 -7.41
CA PRO A 74 2.21 -9.00 -7.63
C PRO A 74 2.44 -8.71 -9.12
N MET A 75 2.69 -7.44 -9.46
CA MET A 75 2.91 -7.03 -10.84
C MET A 75 4.18 -6.19 -11.00
N GLY A 76 5.16 -6.25 -10.08
CA GLY A 76 6.47 -5.64 -10.31
C GLY A 76 7.41 -6.56 -11.10
N ASP A 77 8.45 -6.01 -11.71
CA ASP A 77 9.53 -6.79 -12.33
C ASP A 77 10.70 -7.06 -11.35
N GLY A 78 10.57 -6.60 -10.10
CA GLY A 78 11.67 -6.47 -9.14
C GLY A 78 11.82 -5.01 -8.74
N PHE A 79 12.85 -4.70 -7.95
CA PHE A 79 13.15 -3.30 -7.70
C PHE A 79 13.81 -2.68 -8.94
N THR A 80 13.71 -1.37 -9.12
CA THR A 80 14.21 -0.63 -10.31
C THR A 80 15.71 -0.70 -10.52
N TRP A 81 16.47 -1.17 -9.54
CA TRP A 81 17.91 -1.44 -9.68
C TRP A 81 18.22 -2.84 -10.22
N ASP A 82 17.20 -3.71 -10.32
CA ASP A 82 17.32 -5.03 -10.95
C ASP A 82 17.01 -4.96 -12.46
N THR A 83 16.30 -3.91 -12.90
CA THR A 83 15.91 -3.68 -14.30
C THR A 83 16.70 -2.51 -14.89
N GLU A 84 17.60 -2.77 -15.84
CA GLU A 84 18.26 -1.71 -16.64
C GLU A 84 17.31 -1.09 -17.70
N ASN A 85 15.99 -1.17 -17.51
CA ASN A 85 14.98 -0.80 -18.51
C ASN A 85 13.76 -0.06 -17.92
N ILE A 86 13.89 1.26 -17.82
CA ILE A 86 12.86 2.16 -17.29
C ILE A 86 11.54 2.10 -18.08
N GLU A 87 11.59 1.91 -19.41
CA GLU A 87 10.37 1.87 -20.23
C GLU A 87 9.56 0.61 -19.96
N GLN A 88 10.23 -0.51 -19.66
CA GLN A 88 9.57 -1.70 -19.16
C GLN A 88 8.93 -1.45 -17.79
N ASP A 89 9.66 -0.84 -16.85
CA ASP A 89 9.11 -0.55 -15.51
C ASP A 89 7.86 0.33 -15.58
N LYS A 90 7.87 1.36 -16.44
CA LYS A 90 6.69 2.21 -16.72
C LYS A 90 5.52 1.40 -17.29
N ALA A 91 5.78 0.53 -18.26
CA ALA A 91 4.74 -0.30 -18.86
C ALA A 91 4.15 -1.29 -17.84
N THR A 92 4.99 -1.86 -16.98
CA THR A 92 4.59 -2.77 -15.90
C THR A 92 3.77 -2.04 -14.84
N ALA A 93 4.22 -0.86 -14.37
CA ALA A 93 3.48 -0.01 -13.46
C ALA A 93 2.12 0.43 -14.03
N ARG A 94 2.06 0.75 -15.33
CA ARG A 94 0.80 1.07 -16.03
C ARG A 94 -0.17 -0.10 -16.00
N LYS A 95 0.27 -1.32 -16.31
CA LYS A 95 -0.59 -2.52 -16.25
C LYS A 95 -1.11 -2.77 -14.82
N ALA A 96 -0.22 -2.67 -13.82
CA ALA A 96 -0.59 -2.81 -12.41
C ALA A 96 -1.64 -1.76 -12.01
N PHE A 97 -1.48 -0.52 -12.48
CA PHE A 97 -2.41 0.57 -12.22
C PHE A 97 -3.80 0.31 -12.82
N GLU A 98 -3.89 -0.14 -14.07
CA GLU A 98 -5.20 -0.46 -14.68
C GLU A 98 -5.92 -1.57 -13.90
N VAL A 99 -5.20 -2.61 -13.45
CA VAL A 99 -5.79 -3.70 -12.66
C VAL A 99 -6.32 -3.20 -11.31
N VAL A 100 -5.53 -2.42 -10.56
CA VAL A 100 -5.99 -1.93 -9.25
C VAL A 100 -7.11 -0.89 -9.39
N LYS A 101 -7.09 -0.09 -10.47
CA LYS A 101 -8.14 0.87 -10.79
C LYS A 101 -9.46 0.16 -11.09
N GLU A 102 -9.43 -0.93 -11.87
CA GLU A 102 -10.62 -1.76 -12.11
C GLU A 102 -11.16 -2.33 -10.80
N LYS A 103 -10.28 -2.94 -9.98
CA LYS A 103 -10.67 -3.55 -8.70
C LYS A 103 -11.26 -2.53 -7.72
N LEU A 104 -10.64 -1.35 -7.61
CA LEU A 104 -11.14 -0.23 -6.79
C LEU A 104 -12.55 0.21 -7.20
N ASN A 105 -12.81 0.31 -8.50
CA ASN A 105 -14.08 0.80 -9.02
C ASN A 105 -15.15 -0.30 -9.11
N SER A 106 -14.80 -1.57 -8.91
CA SER A 106 -15.74 -2.70 -9.03
C SER A 106 -16.83 -2.73 -7.95
N GLY A 107 -16.62 -2.06 -6.81
CA GLY A 107 -17.52 -2.14 -5.65
C GLY A 107 -17.45 -3.45 -4.86
N ASN A 108 -16.58 -4.38 -5.25
CA ASN A 108 -16.47 -5.72 -4.62
C ASN A 108 -15.51 -5.78 -3.43
N PHE A 109 -14.74 -4.72 -3.19
CA PHE A 109 -13.71 -4.66 -2.15
C PHE A 109 -13.96 -3.49 -1.20
N GLU A 110 -14.02 -3.79 0.10
CA GLU A 110 -14.08 -2.74 1.11
C GLU A 110 -12.70 -2.16 1.43
N MET A 111 -11.61 -2.81 1.02
CA MET A 111 -10.26 -2.28 1.15
C MET A 111 -9.41 -2.59 -0.08
N VAL A 112 -8.71 -1.58 -0.59
CA VAL A 112 -7.76 -1.71 -1.69
C VAL A 112 -6.41 -1.12 -1.29
N ILE A 113 -5.37 -1.94 -1.39
CA ILE A 113 -4.01 -1.58 -1.00
C ILE A 113 -3.15 -1.40 -2.24
N PHE A 114 -2.59 -0.21 -2.37
CA PHE A 114 -1.61 0.19 -3.37
C PHE A 114 -0.22 0.08 -2.74
N GLU A 115 0.34 -1.13 -2.73
CA GLU A 115 1.62 -1.39 -2.08
C GLU A 115 2.79 -0.88 -2.91
N GLU A 116 3.65 -0.06 -2.29
CA GLU A 116 4.79 0.65 -2.89
C GLU A 116 4.46 1.65 -4.02
N ILE A 117 3.20 2.11 -4.12
CA ILE A 117 2.80 3.13 -5.09
C ILE A 117 3.58 4.45 -4.95
N ASN A 118 4.01 4.80 -3.74
CA ASN A 118 4.73 6.06 -3.53
C ASN A 118 6.05 6.08 -4.32
N TYR A 119 6.76 4.95 -4.44
CA TYR A 119 7.96 4.84 -5.28
C TYR A 119 7.64 5.00 -6.76
N VAL A 120 6.55 4.39 -7.23
CA VAL A 120 6.11 4.50 -8.63
C VAL A 120 5.84 5.97 -9.01
N LEU A 121 5.27 6.74 -8.08
CA LEU A 121 5.01 8.17 -8.26
C LEU A 121 6.29 9.00 -8.17
N ASP A 122 7.14 8.74 -7.17
CA ASP A 122 8.42 9.44 -6.98
C ASP A 122 9.35 9.26 -8.20
N TYR A 123 9.39 8.05 -8.76
CA TYR A 123 10.14 7.72 -9.99
C TYR A 123 9.44 8.14 -11.28
N LYS A 124 8.24 8.75 -11.19
CA LYS A 124 7.46 9.27 -12.32
C LYS A 124 7.11 8.18 -13.35
N PHE A 125 6.86 6.97 -12.87
CA PHE A 125 6.44 5.86 -13.73
C PHE A 125 4.97 5.95 -14.14
N LEU A 126 4.18 6.68 -13.35
CA LEU A 126 2.80 7.02 -13.64
C LEU A 126 2.57 8.53 -13.49
N PRO A 127 1.64 9.13 -14.26
CA PRO A 127 1.15 10.47 -14.00
C PRO A 127 0.47 10.52 -12.64
N GLU A 128 1.02 11.31 -11.72
CA GLU A 128 0.53 11.41 -10.34
C GLU A 128 -0.94 11.82 -10.28
N ASP A 129 -1.33 12.85 -11.04
CA ASP A 129 -2.69 13.40 -10.99
C ASP A 129 -3.75 12.35 -11.37
N GLU A 130 -3.42 11.43 -12.29
CA GLU A 130 -4.30 10.33 -12.68
C GLU A 130 -4.53 9.33 -11.53
N VAL A 131 -3.46 9.01 -10.79
CA VAL A 131 -3.53 8.12 -9.62
C VAL A 131 -4.32 8.78 -8.50
N LEU A 132 -4.06 10.06 -8.22
CA LEU A 132 -4.78 10.81 -7.19
C LEU A 132 -6.27 10.98 -7.52
N GLU A 133 -6.61 11.27 -8.77
CA GLU A 133 -8.01 11.36 -9.20
C GLU A 133 -8.72 10.02 -9.02
N THR A 134 -8.07 8.92 -9.39
CA THR A 134 -8.61 7.56 -9.20
C THR A 134 -8.88 7.26 -7.71
N ILE A 135 -7.92 7.59 -6.83
CA ILE A 135 -8.08 7.37 -5.38
C ILE A 135 -9.16 8.28 -4.80
N LYS A 136 -9.22 9.54 -5.22
CA LYS A 136 -10.22 10.51 -4.77
C LYS A 136 -11.64 10.09 -5.14
N ASN A 137 -11.81 9.50 -6.32
CA ASN A 137 -13.09 9.05 -6.85
C ASN A 137 -13.45 7.60 -6.44
N LYS A 138 -12.71 7.00 -5.51
CA LYS A 138 -13.02 5.67 -4.96
C LYS A 138 -14.49 5.58 -4.48
N PRO A 139 -15.09 4.38 -4.45
CA PRO A 139 -16.39 4.19 -3.80
C PRO A 139 -16.38 4.71 -2.35
N GLU A 140 -17.50 5.31 -1.92
CA GLU A 140 -17.58 6.08 -0.67
C GLU A 140 -17.07 5.31 0.55
N MET A 141 -17.44 4.03 0.64
CA MET A 141 -17.13 3.16 1.78
C MET A 141 -15.84 2.35 1.63
N THR A 142 -15.21 2.32 0.46
CA THR A 142 -13.98 1.58 0.24
C THR A 142 -12.79 2.32 0.87
N HIS A 143 -11.98 1.61 1.65
CA HIS A 143 -10.72 2.10 2.17
C HIS A 143 -9.61 1.95 1.13
N VAL A 144 -8.74 2.97 1.00
CA VAL A 144 -7.54 2.91 0.17
C VAL A 144 -6.31 3.07 1.06
N VAL A 145 -5.32 2.19 0.90
CA VAL A 145 -4.05 2.27 1.64
C VAL A 145 -2.90 2.39 0.65
N CYS A 146 -2.15 3.49 0.72
CA CYS A 146 -0.93 3.71 -0.07
C CYS A 146 0.29 3.53 0.82
N THR A 147 1.34 2.90 0.28
CA THR A 147 2.59 2.67 1.02
C THR A 147 3.81 2.98 0.17
N GLY A 148 4.94 3.10 0.84
CA GLY A 148 6.26 3.32 0.25
C GLY A 148 6.90 4.59 0.78
N ARG A 149 8.19 4.80 0.51
CA ARG A 149 8.87 6.04 0.88
C ARG A 149 8.40 7.19 -0.01
N ASN A 150 8.72 8.43 0.39
CA ASN A 150 8.54 9.61 -0.45
C ASN A 150 7.10 9.83 -0.94
N ALA A 151 6.09 9.59 -0.08
CA ALA A 151 4.72 10.01 -0.39
C ALA A 151 4.70 11.50 -0.76
N SER A 152 4.09 11.84 -1.88
CA SER A 152 4.03 13.21 -2.37
C SER A 152 3.17 14.09 -1.46
N GLU A 153 3.44 15.40 -1.47
CA GLU A 153 2.67 16.37 -0.69
C GLU A 153 1.18 16.33 -1.04
N LYS A 154 0.84 16.19 -2.33
CA LYS A 154 -0.55 16.07 -2.79
C LYS A 154 -1.24 14.82 -2.22
N LEU A 155 -0.56 13.67 -2.20
CA LEU A 155 -1.10 12.45 -1.62
C LEU A 155 -1.29 12.58 -0.10
N ILE A 156 -0.33 13.20 0.58
CA ILE A 156 -0.40 13.48 2.03
C ILE A 156 -1.59 14.39 2.35
N GLU A 157 -1.77 15.47 1.59
CA GLU A 157 -2.86 16.44 1.80
C GLU A 157 -4.25 15.81 1.57
N MET A 158 -4.36 14.93 0.57
CA MET A 158 -5.61 14.22 0.27
C MET A 158 -5.98 13.14 1.30
N ALA A 159 -4.99 12.59 2.01
CA ALA A 159 -5.20 11.45 2.90
C ALA A 159 -5.95 11.82 4.19
N ASP A 160 -6.82 10.91 4.65
CA ASP A 160 -7.49 11.04 5.94
C ASP A 160 -6.56 10.68 7.11
N LEU A 161 -5.58 9.80 6.87
CA LEU A 161 -4.61 9.34 7.85
C LEU A 161 -3.24 9.18 7.20
N VAL A 162 -2.23 9.87 7.73
CA VAL A 162 -0.84 9.69 7.33
C VAL A 162 -0.03 9.25 8.54
N THR A 163 0.75 8.18 8.38
CA THR A 163 1.76 7.74 9.37
C THR A 163 3.12 7.75 8.72
N GLU A 164 4.03 8.53 9.28
CA GLU A 164 5.45 8.51 8.94
C GLU A 164 6.17 7.52 9.85
N MET A 165 6.71 6.46 9.27
CA MET A 165 7.59 5.54 9.96
C MET A 165 8.99 6.10 9.96
N LYS A 166 9.34 6.81 11.03
CA LYS A 166 10.70 7.33 11.21
C LYS A 166 11.66 6.20 11.59
N MET A 167 12.79 6.10 10.90
CA MET A 167 13.86 5.16 11.25
C MET A 167 14.60 5.68 12.50
N ILE A 168 14.26 5.14 13.67
CA ILE A 168 15.00 5.46 14.91
C ILE A 168 16.28 4.63 15.01
N LYS A 169 16.19 3.34 14.69
CA LYS A 169 17.32 2.43 14.51
C LYS A 169 17.02 1.36 13.47
N HIS A 170 18.04 0.83 12.80
CA HIS A 170 17.89 -0.30 11.89
C HIS A 170 19.10 -1.25 11.94
N PRO A 171 18.89 -2.58 12.08
CA PRO A 171 19.98 -3.52 12.31
C PRO A 171 20.93 -3.65 11.11
N PHE A 172 20.45 -3.41 9.89
CA PHE A 172 21.29 -3.46 8.69
C PHE A 172 22.49 -2.51 8.73
N ALA A 173 22.27 -1.21 8.91
CA ALA A 173 23.35 -0.22 8.86
C ALA A 173 24.15 -0.14 10.17
N GLU A 174 23.49 -0.29 11.32
CA GLU A 174 24.13 -0.12 12.63
C GLU A 174 24.84 -1.37 13.14
N GLN A 175 24.36 -2.56 12.75
CA GLN A 175 24.83 -3.85 13.28
C GLN A 175 25.34 -4.78 12.17
N GLY A 176 25.19 -4.43 10.89
CA GLY A 176 25.59 -5.28 9.77
C GLY A 176 24.74 -6.54 9.59
N ILE A 177 23.55 -6.60 10.19
CA ILE A 177 22.70 -7.79 10.14
C ILE A 177 21.92 -7.81 8.81
N PRO A 178 22.05 -8.87 7.99
CA PRO A 178 21.36 -8.97 6.71
C PRO A 178 19.87 -9.28 6.89
N ALA A 179 19.10 -9.14 5.81
CA ALA A 179 17.68 -9.51 5.76
C ALA A 179 17.44 -10.96 6.18
N GLN A 180 16.42 -11.18 7.02
CA GLN A 180 16.07 -12.48 7.58
C GLN A 180 14.66 -12.90 7.17
N LYS A 181 14.52 -14.20 6.88
CA LYS A 181 13.22 -14.81 6.59
C LYS A 181 12.26 -14.65 7.77
N GLY A 182 11.04 -14.22 7.49
CA GLY A 182 9.99 -13.91 8.46
C GLY A 182 10.08 -12.51 9.06
N ILE A 183 11.15 -11.74 8.77
CA ILE A 183 11.33 -10.37 9.26
C ILE A 183 11.33 -9.37 8.09
N GLU A 184 12.16 -9.60 7.08
CA GLU A 184 12.24 -8.78 5.87
C GLU A 184 11.50 -9.39 4.67
N PHE A 185 11.41 -10.74 4.60
CA PHE A 185 10.77 -11.48 3.50
C PHE A 185 10.19 -12.84 3.92
#